data_AF-A0A1N7QF15-F1
#
_entry.id   AF-A0A1N7QF15-F1
#
_cell.length_a   1.000
_cell.length_b   1.000
_cell.length_c   1.000
_cell.angle_alpha   90.00
_cell.angle_beta   90.00
_cell.angle_gamma   90.00
#
_symmetry.space_group_name_H-M   'P 1'
#
loop_
_entity.id
_entity.type
_entity.pdbx_description
1 polymer ?
#
loop_
_entity_poly.entity_id
_entity_poly.type
_entity_poly.pdbx_seq_one_letter_code
_entity_poly.pdbx_strand_id
1 'polypeptide(L)'
;MGAFSKLRARYRLRLKRRRLLWRALRARHALRRVENRTAILKPEDILLFATMRNEALRLPYFLQHYRALGVAHFLIVVNDSSDGTLELLRHAPDVSVWSTQASYRASRFGMDWISWLLLHYGKRHWCLTVDADELLVYPGCETQKLQQLTAWLEAQGANSFGALMLDLYPPGPLSTAHSDPGDDPTKALPLYDAQGYTWEQQARFGNISIRGGPRKRCFFTDRPELAPHLHKIPLVKWNWRYAYVSSTHVALPRRLNRAFDARLNLPTGVLLHTKFLEGAPERAKSEQLRGEHFTHCKDYDAYYAGVAADPDLSTAESCSYRGPQGLVEDGLMTPGAWKA
;
A
#
# COMPACT_ATOMS: atom_id res chain seq x y z
N MET A 1 -20.95 23.76 -15.66
CA MET A 1 -19.51 23.72 -16.06
C MET A 1 -19.38 23.27 -17.52
N GLY A 2 -18.98 24.16 -18.43
CA GLY A 2 -18.97 23.93 -19.88
C GLY A 2 -17.96 22.89 -20.39
N ALA A 3 -18.20 22.34 -21.59
CA ALA A 3 -17.42 21.28 -22.24
C ALA A 3 -15.91 21.61 -22.34
N PHE A 4 -15.58 22.88 -22.56
CA PHE A 4 -14.20 23.37 -22.67
C PHE A 4 -13.41 23.22 -21.37
N SER A 5 -14.05 23.43 -20.21
CA SER A 5 -13.44 23.23 -18.89
C SER A 5 -13.12 21.75 -18.64
N LYS A 6 -14.04 20.85 -19.02
CA LYS A 6 -13.82 19.40 -18.94
C LYS A 6 -12.67 18.93 -19.84
N LEU A 7 -12.55 19.48 -21.04
CA LEU A 7 -11.45 19.17 -21.98
C LEU A 7 -10.09 19.62 -21.41
N ARG A 8 -10.01 20.86 -20.91
CA ARG A 8 -8.81 21.40 -20.25
C ARG A 8 -8.40 20.55 -19.05
N ALA A 9 -9.34 20.14 -18.20
CA ALA A 9 -9.06 19.27 -17.05
C ALA A 9 -8.50 17.90 -17.48
N ARG A 10 -9.10 17.26 -18.49
CA ARG A 10 -8.60 16.00 -19.07
C ARG A 10 -7.20 16.14 -19.63
N TYR A 11 -6.92 17.24 -20.35
CA TYR A 11 -5.61 17.52 -20.91
C TYR A 11 -4.54 17.73 -19.81
N ARG A 12 -4.86 18.48 -18.74
CA ARG A 12 -3.96 18.65 -17.58
C ARG A 12 -3.59 17.31 -16.94
N LEU A 13 -4.55 16.39 -16.79
CA LEU A 13 -4.29 15.05 -16.24
C LEU A 13 -3.43 14.20 -17.20
N ARG A 14 -3.61 14.33 -18.51
CA ARG A 14 -2.75 13.68 -19.51
C ARG A 14 -1.30 14.18 -19.40
N LEU A 15 -1.09 15.48 -19.27
CA LEU A 15 0.24 16.07 -19.06
C LEU A 15 0.86 15.60 -17.74
N LYS A 16 0.08 15.59 -16.65
CA LYS A 16 0.53 15.06 -15.35
C LYS A 16 0.98 13.61 -15.49
N ARG A 17 0.18 12.75 -16.12
CA ARG A 17 0.55 11.35 -16.37
C ARG A 17 1.84 11.21 -17.16
N ARG A 18 2.01 11.98 -18.25
CA ARG A 18 3.23 11.97 -19.06
C ARG A 18 4.46 12.40 -18.26
N ARG A 19 4.34 13.42 -17.41
CA ARG A 19 5.42 13.85 -16.51
C ARG A 19 5.80 12.74 -15.53
N LEU A 20 4.84 12.03 -14.95
CA LEU A 20 5.10 10.93 -14.02
C LEU A 20 5.80 9.75 -14.72
N LEU A 21 5.35 9.38 -15.92
CA LEU A 21 6.01 8.35 -16.74
C LEU A 21 7.45 8.75 -17.10
N TRP A 22 7.69 10.02 -17.44
CA TRP A 22 9.04 10.50 -17.72
C TRP A 22 9.95 10.48 -16.48
N ARG A 23 9.41 10.84 -15.30
CA ARG A 23 10.14 10.70 -14.03
C ARG A 23 10.52 9.24 -13.78
N ALA A 24 9.58 8.31 -13.96
CA ALA A 24 9.84 6.88 -13.84
C ALA A 24 10.97 6.44 -14.79
N LEU A 25 10.88 6.81 -16.07
CA LEU A 25 11.95 6.53 -17.03
C LEU A 25 13.30 7.06 -16.54
N ARG A 26 13.39 8.30 -16.04
CA ARG A 26 14.65 8.85 -15.52
C ARG A 26 15.16 8.10 -14.28
N ALA A 27 14.26 7.68 -13.40
CA ALA A 27 14.59 7.02 -12.15
C ALA A 27 15.31 5.68 -12.35
N ARG A 28 15.20 5.05 -13.54
CA ARG A 28 15.95 3.83 -13.89
C ARG A 28 17.47 3.96 -13.69
N HIS A 29 18.01 5.16 -13.88
CA HIS A 29 19.46 5.42 -13.75
C HIS A 29 19.92 5.43 -12.29
N ALA A 30 19.00 5.52 -11.33
CA ALA A 30 19.31 5.43 -9.90
C ALA A 30 19.27 3.99 -9.38
N LEU A 31 18.86 3.01 -10.21
CA LEU A 31 18.70 1.62 -9.79
C LEU A 31 19.90 0.77 -10.23
N ARG A 32 20.52 0.11 -9.24
CA ARG A 32 21.47 -0.97 -9.49
C ARG A 32 20.73 -2.29 -9.45
N ARG A 33 20.88 -3.12 -10.48
CA ARG A 33 20.33 -4.48 -10.50
C ARG A 33 21.18 -5.37 -9.59
N VAL A 34 20.56 -6.02 -8.60
CA VAL A 34 21.23 -6.97 -7.70
C VAL A 34 20.98 -8.38 -8.20
N GLU A 35 19.71 -8.81 -8.19
CA GLU A 35 19.27 -10.09 -8.73
C GLU A 35 18.13 -9.83 -9.71
N ASN A 36 18.18 -10.39 -10.91
CA ASN A 36 17.07 -10.26 -11.85
C ASN A 36 16.69 -11.61 -12.42
N ARG A 37 15.56 -12.10 -11.92
CA ARG A 37 14.97 -13.38 -12.25
C ARG A 37 13.74 -13.23 -13.12
N THR A 38 13.51 -12.06 -13.73
CA THR A 38 12.29 -11.80 -14.52
C THR A 38 12.20 -12.60 -15.83
N ALA A 39 13.24 -13.37 -16.18
CA ALA A 39 13.18 -14.28 -17.32
C ALA A 39 12.20 -15.45 -17.11
N ILE A 40 11.84 -15.76 -15.85
CA ILE A 40 10.94 -16.86 -15.50
C ILE A 40 9.46 -16.47 -15.54
N LEU A 41 9.15 -15.17 -15.73
CA LEU A 41 7.78 -14.65 -15.68
C LEU A 41 6.91 -15.24 -16.79
N LYS A 42 5.71 -15.68 -16.40
CA LYS A 42 4.67 -16.18 -17.29
C LYS A 42 3.56 -15.15 -17.46
N PRO A 43 2.85 -15.11 -18.60
CA PRO A 43 1.85 -14.07 -18.89
C PRO A 43 0.75 -13.86 -17.83
N GLU A 44 0.33 -14.92 -17.14
CA GLU A 44 -0.74 -14.88 -16.13
C GLU A 44 -0.23 -14.70 -14.69
N ASP A 45 1.09 -14.51 -14.52
CA ASP A 45 1.68 -14.29 -13.21
C ASP A 45 1.18 -12.98 -12.60
N ILE A 46 0.87 -13.05 -11.31
CA ILE A 46 0.59 -11.89 -10.48
C ILE A 46 1.90 -11.42 -9.88
N LEU A 47 2.23 -10.15 -10.11
CA LEU A 47 3.51 -9.57 -9.77
C LEU A 47 3.36 -8.62 -8.59
N LEU A 48 4.21 -8.75 -7.56
CA LEU A 48 4.25 -7.80 -6.46
C LEU A 48 5.40 -6.80 -6.65
N PHE A 49 5.15 -5.54 -6.31
CA PHE A 49 6.12 -4.45 -6.33
C PHE A 49 6.14 -3.76 -4.98
N ALA A 50 7.33 -3.59 -4.40
CA ALA A 50 7.50 -2.86 -3.15
C ALA A 50 8.87 -2.17 -3.09
N THR A 51 8.93 -1.05 -2.36
CA THR A 51 10.19 -0.43 -1.96
C THR A 51 10.40 -0.71 -0.48
N MET A 52 11.59 -1.18 -0.10
CA MET A 52 11.89 -1.61 1.26
C MET A 52 13.16 -0.94 1.77
N ARG A 53 13.18 -0.63 3.07
CA ARG A 53 14.38 -0.21 3.79
C ARG A 53 14.33 -0.75 5.19
N ASN A 54 15.35 -1.51 5.58
CA ASN A 54 15.47 -2.08 6.92
C ASN A 54 14.23 -2.88 7.38
N GLU A 55 13.77 -3.81 6.54
CA GLU A 55 12.56 -4.61 6.73
C GLU A 55 12.87 -6.09 6.99
N ALA A 56 14.08 -6.45 7.44
CA ALA A 56 14.45 -7.85 7.70
C ALA A 56 13.49 -8.55 8.69
N LEU A 57 12.89 -7.78 9.61
CA LEU A 57 11.88 -8.27 10.54
C LEU A 57 10.59 -8.69 9.84
N ARG A 58 10.01 -7.82 9.00
CA ARG A 58 8.72 -8.07 8.33
C ARG A 58 8.82 -9.02 7.15
N LEU A 59 9.98 -9.02 6.49
CA LEU A 59 10.15 -9.63 5.18
C LEU A 59 9.79 -11.13 5.12
N PRO A 60 10.15 -11.99 6.09
CA PRO A 60 9.82 -13.41 6.01
C PRO A 60 8.31 -13.66 5.95
N TYR A 61 7.54 -13.03 6.84
CA TYR A 61 6.08 -13.15 6.84
C TYR A 61 5.45 -12.47 5.62
N PHE A 62 5.95 -11.29 5.22
CA PHE A 62 5.50 -10.60 4.01
C PHE A 62 5.58 -11.51 2.76
N LEU A 63 6.72 -12.18 2.55
CA LEU A 63 6.88 -13.10 1.43
C LEU A 63 5.93 -14.31 1.56
N GLN A 64 5.83 -14.91 2.75
CA GLN A 64 4.93 -16.03 3.00
C GLN A 64 3.46 -15.68 2.70
N HIS A 65 2.98 -14.56 3.25
CA HIS A 65 1.62 -14.06 3.06
C HIS A 65 1.27 -13.90 1.58
N TYR A 66 2.12 -13.20 0.84
CA TYR A 66 1.84 -12.93 -0.57
C TYR A 66 2.00 -14.15 -1.47
N ARG A 67 2.92 -15.07 -1.15
CA ARG A 67 2.99 -16.39 -1.82
C ARG A 67 1.72 -17.20 -1.59
N ALA A 68 1.18 -17.21 -0.37
CA ALA A 68 -0.08 -17.89 -0.05
C ALA A 68 -1.25 -17.33 -0.87
N LEU A 69 -1.31 -16.01 -1.04
CA LEU A 69 -2.29 -15.33 -1.90
C LEU A 69 -2.09 -15.56 -3.41
N GLY A 70 -0.99 -16.20 -3.83
CA GLY A 70 -0.72 -16.54 -5.21
C GLY A 70 0.10 -15.50 -5.97
N VAL A 71 0.82 -14.59 -5.30
CA VAL A 71 1.88 -13.81 -5.97
C VAL A 71 2.94 -14.76 -6.49
N ALA A 72 3.24 -14.65 -7.78
CA ALA A 72 4.17 -15.53 -8.47
C ALA A 72 5.61 -14.98 -8.47
N HIS A 73 5.76 -13.66 -8.47
CA HIS A 73 7.08 -13.01 -8.50
C HIS A 73 7.08 -11.66 -7.80
N PHE A 74 8.18 -11.35 -7.12
CA PHE A 74 8.38 -10.11 -6.39
C PHE A 74 9.44 -9.24 -7.06
N LEU A 75 9.11 -7.98 -7.31
CA LEU A 75 10.02 -6.98 -7.87
C LEU A 75 10.27 -5.90 -6.81
N ILE A 76 11.39 -6.03 -6.11
CA ILE A 76 11.67 -5.26 -4.90
C ILE A 76 12.78 -4.24 -5.17
N VAL A 77 12.57 -3.01 -4.71
CA VAL A 77 13.61 -1.97 -4.65
C VAL A 77 14.06 -1.81 -3.20
N VAL A 78 15.30 -2.18 -2.90
CA VAL A 78 15.93 -1.96 -1.60
C VAL A 78 16.58 -0.59 -1.58
N ASN A 79 16.11 0.31 -0.71
CA ASN A 79 16.63 1.66 -0.61
C ASN A 79 17.50 1.83 0.64
N ASP A 80 18.82 1.80 0.45
CA ASP A 80 19.78 2.15 1.49
C ASP A 80 19.54 1.37 2.81
N SER A 81 19.30 0.06 2.68
CA SER A 81 19.20 -0.85 3.82
C SER A 81 20.58 -1.18 4.37
N SER A 82 20.68 -1.22 5.69
CA SER A 82 21.87 -1.60 6.46
C SER A 82 21.68 -2.86 7.30
N ASP A 83 20.48 -3.44 7.28
CA ASP A 83 20.16 -4.70 7.96
C ASP A 83 20.26 -5.91 7.00
N GLY A 84 19.74 -7.07 7.43
CA GLY A 84 19.69 -8.29 6.63
C GLY A 84 18.71 -8.29 5.44
N THR A 85 17.97 -7.20 5.17
CA THR A 85 16.89 -7.17 4.16
C THR A 85 17.39 -7.59 2.79
N LEU A 86 18.52 -7.01 2.35
CA LEU A 86 19.04 -7.27 1.01
C LEU A 86 19.45 -8.75 0.86
N GLU A 87 20.11 -9.31 1.86
CA GLU A 87 20.60 -10.69 1.78
C GLU A 87 19.46 -11.70 1.79
N LEU A 88 18.45 -11.50 2.65
CA LEU A 88 17.23 -12.31 2.65
C LEU A 88 16.54 -12.33 1.28
N LEU A 89 16.42 -11.17 0.62
CA LEU A 89 15.81 -11.07 -0.71
C LEU A 89 16.64 -11.74 -1.80
N ARG A 90 17.97 -11.72 -1.70
CA ARG A 90 18.86 -12.34 -2.69
C ARG A 90 18.72 -13.85 -2.73
N HIS A 91 18.48 -14.49 -1.59
CA HIS A 91 18.30 -15.93 -1.49
C HIS A 91 16.90 -16.43 -1.88
N ALA A 92 15.91 -15.53 -2.00
CA ALA A 92 14.57 -15.92 -2.40
C ALA A 92 14.48 -16.14 -3.94
N PRO A 93 14.07 -17.34 -4.40
CA PRO A 93 14.16 -17.73 -5.83
C PRO A 93 13.13 -17.01 -6.74
N ASP A 94 12.04 -16.54 -6.16
CA ASP A 94 10.91 -15.85 -6.79
C ASP A 94 11.01 -14.32 -6.68
N VAL A 95 12.19 -13.80 -6.33
CA VAL A 95 12.42 -12.36 -6.11
C VAL A 95 13.44 -11.82 -7.11
N SER A 96 13.11 -10.69 -7.73
CA SER A 96 14.05 -9.81 -8.43
C SER A 96 14.27 -8.55 -7.60
N VAL A 97 15.54 -8.18 -7.42
CA VAL A 97 15.98 -7.13 -6.51
C VAL A 97 16.78 -6.07 -7.23
N TRP A 98 16.41 -4.82 -7.02
CA TRP A 98 17.21 -3.64 -7.34
C TRP A 98 17.58 -2.92 -6.05
N SER A 99 18.75 -2.28 -6.03
CA SER A 99 19.16 -1.44 -4.90
C SER A 99 19.43 -0.01 -5.35
N THR A 100 19.26 0.93 -4.41
CA THR A 100 19.55 2.35 -4.65
C THR A 100 19.86 3.09 -3.36
N GLN A 101 20.77 4.06 -3.45
CA GLN A 101 21.08 5.02 -2.39
C GLN A 101 20.50 6.42 -2.68
N ALA A 102 19.73 6.57 -3.77
CA ALA A 102 19.11 7.85 -4.10
C ALA A 102 18.03 8.23 -3.06
N SER A 103 17.76 9.54 -2.91
CA SER A 103 16.76 10.04 -1.95
C SER A 103 15.38 9.45 -2.21
N TYR A 104 14.80 8.90 -1.15
CA TYR A 104 13.48 8.29 -1.12
C TYR A 104 12.39 9.33 -1.38
N ARG A 105 12.45 10.48 -0.72
CA ARG A 105 11.55 11.61 -0.91
C ARG A 105 11.64 12.17 -2.33
N ALA A 106 12.85 12.34 -2.86
CA ALA A 106 13.04 12.85 -4.21
C ALA A 106 12.46 11.92 -5.29
N SER A 107 12.42 10.60 -5.02
CA SER A 107 11.78 9.59 -5.86
C SER A 107 10.28 9.41 -5.60
N ARG A 108 9.66 10.35 -4.86
CA ARG A 108 8.25 10.32 -4.43
C ARG A 108 7.95 9.09 -3.58
N PHE A 109 8.78 8.89 -2.56
CA PHE A 109 8.70 7.77 -1.63
C PHE A 109 8.82 6.44 -2.38
N GLY A 110 9.85 6.33 -3.22
CA GLY A 110 10.15 5.13 -4.03
C GLY A 110 9.26 4.91 -5.25
N MET A 111 8.15 5.64 -5.38
CA MET A 111 7.19 5.42 -6.46
C MET A 111 7.74 5.65 -7.86
N ASP A 112 8.74 6.51 -8.04
CA ASP A 112 9.36 6.68 -9.36
C ASP A 112 10.17 5.44 -9.78
N TRP A 113 10.81 4.75 -8.83
CA TRP A 113 11.50 3.47 -9.07
C TRP A 113 10.52 2.35 -9.36
N ILE A 114 9.48 2.21 -8.54
CA ILE A 114 8.42 1.22 -8.73
C ILE A 114 7.68 1.45 -10.04
N SER A 115 7.39 2.70 -10.40
CA SER A 115 6.75 3.03 -11.68
C SER A 115 7.60 2.64 -12.89
N TRP A 116 8.93 2.67 -12.77
CA TRP A 116 9.82 2.17 -13.83
C TRP A 116 9.69 0.66 -13.98
N LEU A 117 9.76 -0.08 -12.87
CA LEU A 117 9.60 -1.54 -12.88
C LEU A 117 8.22 -1.95 -13.39
N LEU A 118 7.16 -1.26 -12.96
CA LEU A 118 5.80 -1.46 -13.47
C LEU A 118 5.67 -1.19 -14.97
N LEU A 119 6.31 -0.13 -15.47
CA LEU A 119 6.32 0.19 -16.91
C LEU A 119 6.98 -0.91 -17.73
N HIS A 120 8.07 -1.50 -17.22
CA HIS A 120 8.89 -2.45 -17.94
C HIS A 120 8.39 -3.90 -17.80
N TYR A 121 8.09 -4.33 -16.58
CA TYR A 121 7.72 -5.71 -16.22
C TYR A 121 6.22 -5.90 -15.97
N GLY A 122 5.52 -4.88 -15.46
CA GLY A 122 4.11 -5.01 -15.07
C GLY A 122 3.12 -5.07 -16.24
N LYS A 123 3.54 -4.71 -17.46
CA LYS A 123 2.63 -4.62 -18.62
C LYS A 123 1.84 -5.93 -18.81
N ARG A 124 0.50 -5.83 -18.87
CA ARG A 124 -0.43 -6.96 -19.05
C ARG A 124 -0.55 -7.91 -17.85
N HIS A 125 0.20 -7.72 -16.77
CA HIS A 125 0.03 -8.46 -15.53
C HIS A 125 -0.92 -7.74 -14.57
N TRP A 126 -1.57 -8.50 -13.70
CA TRP A 126 -2.06 -7.93 -12.46
C TRP A 126 -0.87 -7.64 -11.56
N CYS A 127 -0.75 -6.37 -11.15
CA CYS A 127 0.36 -5.89 -10.34
C CYS A 127 -0.18 -5.47 -8.99
N LEU A 128 0.36 -6.05 -7.93
CA LEU A 128 0.13 -5.67 -6.55
C LEU A 128 1.26 -4.74 -6.10
N THR A 129 0.94 -3.52 -5.68
CA THR A 129 1.91 -2.55 -5.16
C THR A 129 1.56 -2.22 -3.72
N VAL A 130 2.47 -2.55 -2.81
CA VAL A 130 2.27 -2.46 -1.34
C VAL A 130 3.57 -2.05 -0.65
N ASP A 131 3.44 -1.46 0.53
CA ASP A 131 4.57 -1.22 1.44
C ASP A 131 4.83 -2.48 2.29
N ALA A 132 6.01 -2.61 2.91
CA ALA A 132 6.40 -3.83 3.64
C ALA A 132 5.58 -4.08 4.91
N ASP A 133 4.97 -3.02 5.46
CA ASP A 133 4.07 -3.07 6.60
C ASP A 133 2.60 -3.26 6.21
N GLU A 134 2.31 -3.53 4.94
CA GLU A 134 0.95 -3.74 4.44
C GLU A 134 0.71 -5.18 4.02
N LEU A 135 -0.33 -5.79 4.58
CA LEU A 135 -0.76 -7.14 4.23
C LEU A 135 -2.18 -7.11 3.66
N LEU A 136 -2.32 -7.48 2.39
CA LEU A 136 -3.62 -7.49 1.73
C LEU A 136 -4.46 -8.66 2.23
N VAL A 137 -5.70 -8.37 2.63
CA VAL A 137 -6.77 -9.36 2.79
C VAL A 137 -7.99 -8.93 1.98
N TYR A 138 -8.79 -9.90 1.56
CA TYR A 138 -10.00 -9.66 0.78
C TYR A 138 -11.03 -10.76 1.06
N PRO A 139 -12.33 -10.54 0.74
CA PRO A 139 -13.36 -11.54 0.98
C PRO A 139 -13.04 -12.88 0.30
N GLY A 140 -12.95 -13.95 1.09
CA GLY A 140 -12.62 -15.29 0.62
C GLY A 140 -11.13 -15.56 0.39
N CYS A 141 -10.20 -14.68 0.80
CA CYS A 141 -8.76 -14.86 0.52
C CYS A 141 -8.13 -16.10 1.18
N GLU A 142 -8.81 -16.72 2.14
CA GLU A 142 -8.36 -17.96 2.81
C GLU A 142 -8.48 -19.18 1.88
N THR A 143 -9.42 -19.16 0.93
CA THR A 143 -9.71 -20.28 0.02
C THR A 143 -9.52 -19.92 -1.45
N GLN A 144 -9.66 -18.64 -1.80
CA GLN A 144 -9.56 -18.14 -3.17
C GLN A 144 -8.34 -17.25 -3.33
N LYS A 145 -7.42 -17.63 -4.22
CA LYS A 145 -6.20 -16.88 -4.51
C LYS A 145 -6.49 -15.67 -5.39
N LEU A 146 -5.49 -14.80 -5.52
CA LEU A 146 -5.61 -13.57 -6.31
C LEU A 146 -5.94 -13.85 -7.78
N GLN A 147 -5.56 -15.02 -8.32
CA GLN A 147 -5.91 -15.43 -9.68
C GLN A 147 -7.44 -15.48 -9.88
N GLN A 148 -8.19 -16.05 -8.93
CA GLN A 148 -9.64 -16.11 -9.05
C GLN A 148 -10.27 -14.71 -8.95
N LEU A 149 -9.84 -13.91 -7.98
CA LEU A 149 -10.31 -12.52 -7.82
C LEU A 149 -10.03 -11.69 -9.08
N THR A 150 -8.81 -11.77 -9.60
CA THR A 150 -8.38 -10.97 -10.75
C THR A 150 -9.06 -11.39 -12.06
N ALA A 151 -9.27 -12.70 -12.27
CA ALA A 151 -10.06 -13.20 -13.39
C ALA A 151 -11.51 -12.69 -13.35
N TRP A 152 -12.12 -12.70 -12.16
CA TRP A 152 -13.47 -12.17 -12.00
C TRP A 152 -13.55 -10.65 -12.20
N LEU A 153 -12.59 -9.89 -11.65
CA LEU A 153 -12.52 -8.44 -11.88
C LEU A 153 -12.41 -8.13 -13.37
N GLU A 154 -11.60 -8.87 -14.13
CA GLU A 154 -11.51 -8.73 -15.58
C GLU A 154 -12.85 -9.03 -16.28
N ALA A 155 -13.56 -10.09 -15.86
CA ALA A 155 -14.88 -10.42 -16.39
C ALA A 155 -15.93 -9.32 -16.11
N GLN A 156 -15.79 -8.59 -15.00
CA GLN A 156 -16.62 -7.40 -14.69
C GLN A 156 -16.13 -6.11 -15.36
N GLY A 157 -15.06 -6.16 -16.17
CA GLY A 157 -14.46 -4.98 -16.80
C GLY A 157 -13.73 -4.05 -15.82
N ALA A 158 -13.46 -4.50 -14.60
CA ALA A 158 -12.66 -3.78 -13.62
C ALA A 158 -11.16 -4.01 -13.87
N ASN A 159 -10.37 -2.94 -13.79
CA ASN A 159 -8.91 -3.02 -13.97
C ASN A 159 -8.13 -2.68 -12.69
N SER A 160 -8.83 -2.57 -11.56
CA SER A 160 -8.27 -2.11 -10.30
C SER A 160 -9.13 -2.60 -9.16
N PHE A 161 -8.47 -2.96 -8.06
CA PHE A 161 -9.10 -3.36 -6.81
C PHE A 161 -8.67 -2.39 -5.70
N GLY A 162 -9.62 -2.00 -4.88
CA GLY A 162 -9.44 -0.99 -3.84
C GLY A 162 -9.37 -1.66 -2.47
N ALA A 163 -8.51 -1.14 -1.60
CA ALA A 163 -8.38 -1.65 -0.24
C ALA A 163 -8.30 -0.50 0.77
N LEU A 164 -9.01 -0.64 1.88
CA LEU A 164 -8.89 0.25 3.03
C LEU A 164 -7.60 -0.09 3.77
N MET A 165 -6.73 0.87 4.01
CA MET A 165 -5.61 0.72 4.93
C MET A 165 -6.16 0.78 6.35
N LEU A 166 -6.03 -0.33 7.08
CA LEU A 166 -6.51 -0.49 8.44
C LEU A 166 -5.32 -0.54 9.39
N ASP A 167 -5.18 0.48 10.23
CA ASP A 167 -4.10 0.54 11.23
C ASP A 167 -4.36 -0.49 12.33
N LEU A 168 -3.39 -1.39 12.54
CA LEU A 168 -3.42 -2.37 13.63
C LEU A 168 -2.51 -1.93 14.78
N TYR A 169 -2.92 -2.15 16.03
CA TYR A 169 -2.19 -1.75 17.24
C TYR A 169 -2.29 -2.81 18.35
N PRO A 170 -1.33 -2.83 19.30
CA PRO A 170 -1.37 -3.77 20.43
C PRO A 170 -2.39 -3.32 21.49
N PRO A 171 -2.80 -4.21 22.41
CA PRO A 171 -3.38 -3.79 23.68
C PRO A 171 -2.28 -3.13 24.55
N GLY A 172 -2.51 -1.90 24.99
CA GLY A 172 -1.52 -1.15 25.78
C GLY A 172 -0.55 -0.33 24.92
N PRO A 173 0.59 0.10 25.51
CA PRO A 173 1.60 0.90 24.81
C PRO A 173 2.14 0.24 23.54
N LEU A 174 2.52 1.04 22.54
CA LEU A 174 3.02 0.56 21.25
C LEU A 174 4.26 -0.33 21.38
N SER A 175 5.11 -0.08 22.39
CA SER A 175 6.32 -0.85 22.66
C SER A 175 6.05 -2.32 22.99
N THR A 176 4.81 -2.68 23.36
CA THR A 176 4.44 -4.06 23.71
C THR A 176 4.25 -4.96 22.49
N ALA A 177 4.16 -4.39 21.29
CA ALA A 177 4.04 -5.13 20.04
C ALA A 177 5.36 -5.81 19.64
N HIS A 178 5.63 -6.98 20.22
CA HIS A 178 6.79 -7.81 19.89
C HIS A 178 6.45 -8.86 18.84
N SER A 179 7.35 -9.12 17.90
CA SER A 179 7.17 -10.12 16.86
C SER A 179 8.51 -10.62 16.36
N ASP A 180 8.69 -11.93 16.25
CA ASP A 180 9.90 -12.47 15.62
C ASP A 180 9.79 -12.49 14.08
N PRO A 181 10.92 -12.52 13.35
CA PRO A 181 10.88 -12.65 11.90
C PRO A 181 10.13 -13.91 11.45
N GLY A 182 9.04 -13.72 10.70
CA GLY A 182 8.20 -14.82 10.20
C GLY A 182 6.91 -15.04 11.00
N ASP A 183 6.77 -14.39 12.15
CA ASP A 183 5.50 -14.38 12.88
C ASP A 183 4.43 -13.60 12.13
N ASP A 184 3.17 -13.98 12.37
CA ASP A 184 2.02 -13.22 11.92
C ASP A 184 1.89 -11.93 12.76
N PRO A 185 2.10 -10.74 12.18
CA PRO A 185 2.10 -9.49 12.93
C PRO A 185 0.71 -9.14 13.48
N THR A 186 -0.36 -9.78 13.01
CA THR A 186 -1.70 -9.59 13.56
C THR A 186 -1.84 -10.19 14.97
N LYS A 187 -0.95 -11.08 15.38
CA LYS A 187 -0.89 -11.59 16.76
C LYS A 187 -0.32 -10.56 17.73
N ALA A 188 0.68 -9.79 17.28
CA ALA A 188 1.28 -8.71 18.05
C ALA A 188 0.41 -7.43 18.02
N LEU A 189 -0.33 -7.23 16.93
CA LEU A 189 -1.22 -6.09 16.70
C LEU A 189 -2.66 -6.57 16.50
N PRO A 190 -3.32 -7.13 17.52
CA PRO A 190 -4.62 -7.75 17.33
C PRO A 190 -5.75 -6.72 17.26
N LEU A 191 -5.55 -5.45 17.65
CA LEU A 191 -6.63 -4.48 17.78
C LEU A 191 -6.70 -3.52 16.59
N TYR A 192 -7.92 -3.07 16.28
CA TYR A 192 -8.19 -2.04 15.28
C TYR A 192 -9.49 -1.27 15.58
N ASP A 193 -9.64 -0.08 14.98
CA ASP A 193 -10.87 0.71 15.03
C ASP A 193 -11.83 0.24 13.91
N ALA A 194 -13.02 -0.29 14.24
CA ALA A 194 -14.04 -0.68 13.25
C ALA A 194 -14.87 0.51 12.72
N GLN A 195 -14.88 1.62 13.46
CA GLN A 195 -15.70 2.80 13.16
C GLN A 195 -14.84 4.07 13.08
N GLY A 196 -15.48 5.24 12.89
CA GLY A 196 -14.78 6.53 12.85
C GLY A 196 -14.19 6.90 11.48
N TYR A 197 -14.56 6.17 10.42
CA TYR A 197 -14.16 6.45 9.05
C TYR A 197 -15.11 7.44 8.38
N THR A 198 -14.52 8.47 7.80
CA THR A 198 -15.19 9.49 6.99
C THR A 198 -14.71 9.39 5.56
N TRP A 199 -15.60 9.67 4.60
CA TRP A 199 -15.26 9.62 3.18
C TRP A 199 -15.73 10.87 2.42
N GLU A 200 -15.00 11.23 1.38
CA GLU A 200 -15.35 12.31 0.45
C GLU A 200 -15.09 11.90 -1.00
N GLN A 201 -15.94 12.34 -1.94
CA GLN A 201 -15.70 12.11 -3.36
C GLN A 201 -14.85 13.24 -3.95
N GLN A 202 -13.67 12.90 -4.48
CA GLN A 202 -12.76 13.88 -5.06
C GLN A 202 -12.93 13.96 -6.59
N ALA A 203 -13.62 15.01 -7.05
CA ALA A 203 -13.96 15.20 -8.47
C ALA A 203 -12.74 15.25 -9.41
N ARG A 204 -11.58 15.70 -8.93
CA ARG A 204 -10.35 15.86 -9.74
C ARG A 204 -9.85 14.53 -10.29
N PHE A 205 -9.74 13.51 -9.44
CA PHE A 205 -9.24 12.19 -9.82
C PHE A 205 -10.34 11.13 -9.88
N GLY A 206 -11.53 11.42 -9.36
CA GLY A 206 -12.66 10.48 -9.32
C GLY A 206 -12.47 9.36 -8.31
N ASN A 207 -11.62 9.54 -7.31
CA ASN A 207 -11.46 8.64 -6.16
C ASN A 207 -12.46 9.00 -5.06
N ILE A 208 -12.73 8.03 -4.20
CA ILE A 208 -13.28 8.25 -2.86
C ILE A 208 -12.09 8.30 -1.91
N SER A 209 -11.99 9.40 -1.17
CA SER A 209 -10.97 9.59 -0.15
C SER A 209 -11.53 9.20 1.21
N ILE A 210 -10.90 8.22 1.86
CA ILE A 210 -11.27 7.75 3.20
C ILE A 210 -10.21 8.23 4.21
N ARG A 211 -10.66 8.66 5.39
CA ARG A 211 -9.83 9.04 6.55
C ARG A 211 -10.51 8.62 7.85
N GLY A 212 -9.74 8.22 8.85
CA GLY A 212 -10.28 7.72 10.11
C GLY A 212 -9.20 7.01 10.92
N GLY A 213 -9.65 6.09 11.76
CA GLY A 213 -8.79 5.19 12.52
C GLY A 213 -7.98 5.87 13.62
N PRO A 214 -7.10 5.09 14.28
CA PRO A 214 -6.40 5.51 15.49
C PRO A 214 -5.44 6.67 15.19
N ARG A 215 -4.85 6.72 13.99
CA ARG A 215 -3.99 7.85 13.63
C ARG A 215 -4.74 9.17 13.68
N LYS A 216 -5.93 9.24 13.07
CA LYS A 216 -6.75 10.46 13.08
C LYS A 216 -7.19 10.83 14.49
N ARG A 217 -7.67 9.85 15.25
CA ARG A 217 -8.23 10.03 16.61
C ARG A 217 -7.17 10.45 17.63
N CYS A 218 -5.96 9.90 17.56
CA CYS A 218 -4.93 10.12 18.58
C CYS A 218 -3.93 11.23 18.23
N PHE A 219 -3.66 11.47 16.94
CA PHE A 219 -2.56 12.36 16.53
C PHE A 219 -2.98 13.53 15.65
N PHE A 220 -4.23 13.55 15.16
CA PHE A 220 -4.74 14.62 14.30
C PHE A 220 -6.04 15.22 14.83
N THR A 221 -6.23 15.24 16.15
CA THR A 221 -7.44 15.77 16.81
C THR A 221 -7.69 17.23 16.43
N ASP A 222 -6.66 18.07 16.46
CA ASP A 222 -6.77 19.50 16.17
C ASP A 222 -6.86 19.80 14.66
N ARG A 223 -6.34 18.90 13.81
CA ARG A 223 -6.26 19.05 12.35
C ARG A 223 -6.64 17.76 11.61
N PRO A 224 -7.88 17.29 11.74
CA PRO A 224 -8.32 16.01 11.18
C PRO A 224 -8.23 15.95 9.64
N GLU A 225 -8.14 17.10 8.99
CA GLU A 225 -7.93 17.25 7.54
C GLU A 225 -6.49 16.98 7.09
N LEU A 226 -5.53 16.85 8.01
CA LEU A 226 -4.16 16.43 7.71
C LEU A 226 -3.94 14.93 7.95
N ALA A 227 -4.93 14.25 8.53
CA ALA A 227 -4.87 12.81 8.75
C ALA A 227 -4.60 12.05 7.43
N PRO A 228 -3.77 10.99 7.46
CA PRO A 228 -3.44 10.21 6.29
C PRO A 228 -4.67 9.69 5.56
N HIS A 229 -4.59 9.65 4.23
CA HIS A 229 -5.59 8.97 3.42
C HIS A 229 -5.47 7.46 3.58
N LEU A 230 -6.59 6.78 3.81
CA LEU A 230 -6.64 5.34 4.06
C LEU A 230 -7.10 4.52 2.85
N HIS A 231 -7.65 5.17 1.82
CA HIS A 231 -8.04 4.48 0.58
C HIS A 231 -6.79 4.14 -0.27
N LYS A 232 -6.59 2.90 -0.67
CA LYS A 232 -5.53 2.49 -1.62
C LYS A 232 -6.12 1.74 -2.82
N ILE A 233 -5.35 1.72 -3.92
CA ILE A 233 -5.62 0.95 -5.14
C ILE A 233 -4.40 0.05 -5.38
N PRO A 234 -4.17 -0.95 -4.52
CA PRO A 234 -2.92 -1.70 -4.50
C PRO A 234 -2.82 -2.68 -5.67
N LEU A 235 -3.94 -3.20 -6.19
CA LEU A 235 -3.95 -4.24 -7.21
C LEU A 235 -4.56 -3.71 -8.52
N VAL A 236 -3.78 -3.70 -9.60
CA VAL A 236 -4.15 -3.08 -10.89
C VAL A 236 -3.72 -3.97 -12.06
N LYS A 237 -4.62 -4.20 -13.02
CA LYS A 237 -4.25 -4.78 -14.33
C LYS A 237 -3.45 -3.76 -15.11
N TRP A 238 -2.13 -3.90 -15.07
CA TRP A 238 -1.26 -2.80 -15.39
C TRP A 238 -1.09 -2.59 -16.89
N ASN A 239 -1.11 -1.33 -17.29
CA ASN A 239 -0.78 -0.89 -18.64
C ASN A 239 0.42 0.04 -18.55
N TRP A 240 1.37 -0.08 -19.48
CA TRP A 240 2.59 0.74 -19.52
C TRP A 240 2.33 2.26 -19.56
N ARG A 241 1.11 2.68 -19.93
CA ARG A 241 0.68 4.09 -19.93
C ARG A 241 0.08 4.56 -18.61
N TYR A 242 -0.10 3.69 -17.63
CA TYR A 242 -0.66 4.03 -16.32
C TYR A 242 0.40 4.64 -15.40
N ALA A 243 -0.03 5.45 -14.45
CA ALA A 243 0.86 6.03 -13.47
C ALA A 243 0.16 6.26 -12.15
N TYR A 244 0.82 5.90 -11.06
CA TYR A 244 0.46 6.31 -9.71
C TYR A 244 0.79 7.79 -9.49
N VAL A 245 -0.14 8.52 -8.88
CA VAL A 245 -0.07 9.97 -8.66
C VAL A 245 0.40 10.29 -7.24
N SER A 246 -0.19 9.65 -6.23
CA SER A 246 0.07 9.90 -4.81
C SER A 246 0.14 8.57 -4.09
N SER A 247 1.34 7.99 -4.00
CA SER A 247 1.54 6.56 -3.71
C SER A 247 0.50 5.70 -4.48
N THR A 248 -0.05 4.67 -3.86
CA THR A 248 -1.11 3.83 -4.41
C THR A 248 -2.52 4.36 -4.15
N HIS A 249 -2.69 5.54 -3.54
CA HIS A 249 -4.02 6.13 -3.27
C HIS A 249 -4.76 6.58 -4.54
N VAL A 250 -4.01 7.05 -5.54
CA VAL A 250 -4.58 7.61 -6.78
C VAL A 250 -3.74 7.18 -7.97
N ALA A 251 -4.39 6.68 -9.01
CA ALA A 251 -3.80 6.33 -10.29
C ALA A 251 -4.39 7.15 -11.46
N LEU A 252 -3.68 7.15 -12.58
CA LEU A 252 -4.14 7.66 -13.86
C LEU A 252 -4.05 6.55 -14.91
N PRO A 253 -5.10 6.37 -15.75
CA PRO A 253 -6.28 7.21 -15.91
C PRO A 253 -7.31 7.10 -14.77
N ARG A 254 -8.15 8.14 -14.62
CA ARG A 254 -9.12 8.30 -13.52
C ARG A 254 -10.03 7.09 -13.26
N ARG A 255 -10.34 6.30 -14.30
CA ARG A 255 -11.21 5.12 -14.15
C ARG A 255 -10.68 4.08 -13.15
N LEU A 256 -9.37 4.04 -12.93
CA LEU A 256 -8.73 3.14 -11.97
C LEU A 256 -9.06 3.49 -10.52
N ASN A 257 -9.59 4.69 -10.28
CA ASN A 257 -9.87 5.18 -8.93
C ASN A 257 -11.30 4.89 -8.46
N ARG A 258 -12.05 4.10 -9.22
CA ARG A 258 -13.47 3.84 -8.95
C ARG A 258 -13.72 2.61 -8.08
N ALA A 259 -12.68 1.99 -7.53
CA ALA A 259 -12.82 0.72 -6.82
C ALA A 259 -13.75 0.78 -5.60
N PHE A 260 -13.88 1.94 -4.95
CA PHE A 260 -14.82 2.17 -3.83
C PHE A 260 -16.20 2.70 -4.27
N ASP A 261 -16.46 2.86 -5.57
CA ASP A 261 -17.74 3.36 -6.08
C ASP A 261 -18.81 2.28 -5.88
N ALA A 262 -19.62 2.39 -4.82
CA ALA A 262 -20.63 1.39 -4.45
C ALA A 262 -21.60 1.02 -5.58
N ARG A 263 -21.83 1.92 -6.54
CA ARG A 263 -22.66 1.66 -7.74
C ARG A 263 -22.10 0.59 -8.67
N LEU A 264 -20.80 0.30 -8.57
CA LEU A 264 -20.14 -0.75 -9.35
C LEU A 264 -20.26 -2.13 -8.69
N ASN A 265 -20.70 -2.20 -7.42
CA ASN A 265 -20.82 -3.43 -6.65
C ASN A 265 -19.56 -4.32 -6.72
N LEU A 266 -18.38 -3.70 -6.74
CA LEU A 266 -17.09 -4.41 -6.74
C LEU A 266 -16.72 -4.80 -5.31
N PRO A 267 -16.02 -5.94 -5.13
CA PRO A 267 -15.40 -6.24 -3.85
C PRO A 267 -14.33 -5.20 -3.51
N THR A 268 -14.16 -4.96 -2.22
CA THR A 268 -13.03 -4.20 -1.68
C THR A 268 -12.25 -5.10 -0.72
N GLY A 269 -11.00 -4.73 -0.46
CA GLY A 269 -10.15 -5.42 0.52
C GLY A 269 -9.74 -4.52 1.66
N VAL A 270 -8.84 -5.05 2.48
CA VAL A 270 -8.15 -4.30 3.54
C VAL A 270 -6.65 -4.54 3.39
N LEU A 271 -5.86 -3.49 3.57
CA LEU A 271 -4.43 -3.59 3.83
C LEU A 271 -4.26 -3.48 5.34
N LEU A 272 -4.00 -4.61 6.00
CA LEU A 272 -3.64 -4.65 7.41
C LEU A 272 -2.30 -3.95 7.55
N HIS A 273 -2.31 -2.79 8.20
CA HIS A 273 -1.19 -1.89 8.27
C HIS A 273 -0.50 -2.01 9.63
N THR A 274 0.66 -2.65 9.60
CA THR A 274 1.47 -3.08 10.75
C THR A 274 2.54 -2.05 11.10
N LYS A 275 2.20 -0.76 10.93
CA LYS A 275 3.13 0.36 11.17
C LYS A 275 3.59 0.45 12.62
N PHE A 276 2.74 0.02 13.55
CA PHE A 276 3.02 0.00 14.98
C PHE A 276 3.70 -1.28 15.46
N LEU A 277 4.12 -2.16 14.53
CA LEU A 277 4.91 -3.34 14.86
C LEU A 277 6.31 -2.95 15.33
N GLU A 278 6.80 -3.64 16.35
CA GLU A 278 8.12 -3.61 16.98
C GLU A 278 9.07 -2.48 16.56
N GLY A 279 9.50 -1.69 17.55
CA GLY A 279 10.43 -0.59 17.35
C GLY A 279 9.78 0.65 16.72
N ALA A 280 8.44 0.74 16.74
CA ALA A 280 7.72 1.88 16.16
C ALA A 280 8.11 3.23 16.79
N PRO A 281 8.27 3.35 18.14
CA PRO A 281 8.76 4.59 18.75
C PRO A 281 10.18 4.97 18.30
N GLU A 282 11.10 4.00 18.20
CA GLU A 282 12.48 4.20 17.75
C GLU A 282 12.53 4.60 16.28
N ARG A 283 11.74 3.94 15.43
CA ARG A 283 11.59 4.29 14.02
C ARG A 283 11.01 5.68 13.85
N ALA A 284 10.01 6.07 14.65
CA ALA A 284 9.45 7.42 14.61
C ALA A 284 10.51 8.50 14.89
N LYS A 285 11.38 8.29 15.90
CA LYS A 285 12.52 9.17 16.19
C LYS A 285 13.49 9.27 15.00
N SER A 286 13.81 8.13 14.38
CA SER A 286 14.68 8.07 13.20
C SER A 286 14.06 8.74 11.96
N GLU A 287 12.77 8.52 11.71
CA GLU A 287 12.04 9.11 10.58
C GLU A 287 11.94 10.64 10.70
N GLN A 288 11.71 11.15 11.92
CA GLN A 288 11.68 12.60 12.20
C GLN A 288 13.03 13.26 11.87
N LEU A 289 14.15 12.65 12.26
CA LEU A 289 15.49 13.17 11.95
C LEU A 289 15.80 13.16 10.45
N ARG A 290 15.26 12.19 9.71
CA ARG A 290 15.56 12.00 8.29
C ARG A 290 14.70 12.85 7.36
N GLY A 291 13.44 13.14 7.71
CA GLY A 291 12.57 14.00 6.90
C GLY A 291 12.25 13.45 5.50
N GLU A 292 12.31 12.13 5.32
CA GLU A 292 12.16 11.45 4.02
C GLU A 292 10.74 10.93 3.74
N HIS A 293 9.81 10.93 4.72
CA HIS A 293 8.49 10.27 4.62
C HIS A 293 7.31 11.20 4.30
N PHE A 294 7.49 12.53 4.31
CA PHE A 294 6.43 13.50 3.99
C PHE A 294 6.91 14.68 3.14
N THR A 295 5.99 15.26 2.35
CA THR A 295 6.29 16.45 1.53
C THR A 295 6.39 17.71 2.41
N HIS A 296 5.65 17.74 3.51
CA HIS A 296 5.65 18.79 4.54
C HIS A 296 5.98 18.17 5.91
N CYS A 297 7.27 17.92 6.17
CA CYS A 297 7.71 17.23 7.39
C CYS A 297 7.21 17.91 8.69
N LYS A 298 7.19 19.25 8.71
CA LYS A 298 6.75 20.05 9.86
C LYS A 298 5.31 19.78 10.30
N ASP A 299 4.44 19.38 9.39
CA ASP A 299 3.04 19.06 9.71
C ASP A 299 2.89 17.69 10.39
N TYR A 300 3.95 16.88 10.38
CA TYR A 300 3.97 15.52 10.93
C TYR A 300 4.96 15.36 12.10
N ASP A 301 5.70 16.40 12.48
CA ASP A 301 6.61 16.35 13.65
C ASP A 301 5.85 16.01 14.94
N ALA A 302 4.66 16.61 15.13
CA ALA A 302 3.78 16.30 16.26
C ALA A 302 3.26 14.85 16.22
N TYR A 303 2.99 14.31 15.03
CA TYR A 303 2.61 12.91 14.86
C TYR A 303 3.74 11.97 15.28
N TYR A 304 4.97 12.22 14.81
CA TYR A 304 6.12 11.40 15.17
C TYR A 304 6.47 11.50 16.65
N ALA A 305 6.40 12.70 17.23
CA ALA A 305 6.56 12.89 18.67
C ALA A 305 5.49 12.13 19.47
N GLY A 306 4.24 12.16 19.02
CA GLY A 306 3.14 11.42 19.64
C GLY A 306 3.35 9.91 19.60
N VAL A 307 3.82 9.35 18.48
CA VAL A 307 4.15 7.91 18.38
C VAL A 307 5.37 7.57 19.24
N ALA A 308 6.39 8.45 19.26
CA ALA A 308 7.60 8.26 20.05
C ALA A 308 7.38 8.35 21.57
N ALA A 309 6.26 8.95 22.00
CA ALA A 309 5.81 8.98 23.39
C ALA A 309 5.16 7.66 23.86
N ASP A 310 5.09 6.66 22.97
CA ASP A 310 4.62 5.31 23.28
C ASP A 310 3.19 5.24 23.86
N PRO A 311 2.18 5.78 23.16
CA PRO A 311 0.83 5.85 23.68
C PRO A 311 0.15 4.49 23.64
N ASP A 312 -0.83 4.29 24.53
CA ASP A 312 -1.86 3.27 24.34
C ASP A 312 -2.92 3.81 23.37
N LEU A 313 -3.08 3.13 22.23
CA LEU A 313 -4.08 3.49 21.22
C LEU A 313 -5.45 2.83 21.46
N SER A 314 -5.49 1.82 22.34
CA SER A 314 -6.67 1.02 22.59
C SER A 314 -7.76 1.79 23.32
N THR A 315 -9.00 1.41 23.05
CA THR A 315 -10.21 1.96 23.68
C THR A 315 -11.21 0.83 23.91
N ALA A 316 -12.29 1.11 24.64
CA ALA A 316 -13.38 0.15 24.84
C ALA A 316 -14.08 -0.25 23.53
N GLU A 317 -13.97 0.58 22.49
CA GLU A 317 -14.53 0.36 21.15
C GLU A 317 -13.58 -0.38 20.20
N SER A 318 -12.34 -0.68 20.64
CA SER A 318 -11.37 -1.41 19.83
C SER A 318 -11.87 -2.83 19.55
N CYS A 319 -11.78 -3.26 18.30
CA CYS A 319 -12.14 -4.62 17.89
C CYS A 319 -10.89 -5.47 17.73
N SER A 320 -11.00 -6.76 18.08
CA SER A 320 -9.93 -7.74 17.81
C SER A 320 -10.05 -8.28 16.39
N TYR A 321 -8.92 -8.47 15.71
CA TYR A 321 -8.85 -9.06 14.39
C TYR A 321 -9.23 -10.55 14.44
N ARG A 322 -10.30 -10.90 13.71
CA ARG A 322 -10.87 -12.27 13.63
C ARG A 322 -10.70 -12.88 12.24
N GLY A 323 -9.82 -12.33 11.42
CA GLY A 323 -9.66 -12.72 10.03
C GLY A 323 -10.52 -11.90 9.04
N PRO A 324 -10.43 -12.22 7.73
CA PRO A 324 -11.07 -11.46 6.67
C PRO A 324 -12.60 -11.41 6.79
N GLN A 325 -13.24 -12.51 7.21
CA GLN A 325 -14.69 -12.56 7.36
C GLN A 325 -15.19 -11.59 8.43
N GLY A 326 -14.49 -11.46 9.56
CA GLY A 326 -14.80 -10.47 10.59
C GLY A 326 -14.78 -9.04 10.02
N LEU A 327 -13.79 -8.68 9.21
CA LEU A 327 -13.74 -7.35 8.59
C LEU A 327 -14.89 -7.07 7.61
N VAL A 328 -15.51 -8.09 7.03
CA VAL A 328 -16.75 -7.95 6.25
C VAL A 328 -17.92 -7.65 7.17
N GLU A 329 -18.06 -8.40 8.26
CA GLU A 329 -19.11 -8.23 9.27
C GLU A 329 -19.04 -6.85 9.95
N ASP A 330 -17.82 -6.38 10.21
CA ASP A 330 -17.54 -5.06 10.78
C ASP A 330 -17.67 -3.92 9.73
N GLY A 331 -17.95 -4.24 8.47
CA GLY A 331 -18.25 -3.27 7.40
C GLY A 331 -17.03 -2.52 6.85
N LEU A 332 -15.81 -2.99 7.13
CA LEU A 332 -14.56 -2.37 6.66
C LEU A 332 -14.18 -2.77 5.22
N MET A 333 -14.71 -3.90 4.75
CA MET A 333 -14.68 -4.30 3.35
C MET A 333 -15.96 -5.01 2.93
N THR A 334 -16.20 -5.10 1.63
CA THR A 334 -17.41 -5.74 1.09
C THR A 334 -17.05 -6.80 0.05
N PRO A 335 -17.74 -7.95 0.01
CA PRO A 335 -17.66 -8.86 -1.13
C PRO A 335 -18.31 -8.27 -2.39
N GLY A 336 -19.21 -7.28 -2.27
CA GLY A 336 -19.96 -6.78 -3.42
C GLY A 336 -20.65 -7.92 -4.19
N ALA A 337 -20.45 -7.99 -5.51
CA ALA A 337 -20.93 -9.09 -6.36
C ALA A 337 -19.98 -10.32 -6.42
N TRP A 338 -18.80 -10.25 -5.78
CA TRP A 338 -17.88 -11.37 -5.70
C TRP A 338 -18.40 -12.39 -4.70
N LYS A 339 -18.72 -13.59 -5.18
CA LYS A 339 -19.13 -14.70 -4.33
C LYS A 339 -17.86 -15.44 -3.90
N ALA A 340 -17.43 -15.13 -2.68
CA ALA A 340 -16.37 -15.82 -1.97
C ALA A 340 -16.74 -17.30 -1.71
#